data_AF-A0A962Y9L5-F1
#
_entry.id   AF-A0A962Y9L5-F1
#
_cell.length_a   1.000
_cell.length_b   1.000
_cell.length_c   1.000
_cell.angle_alpha   90.00
_cell.angle_beta   90.00
_cell.angle_gamma   90.00
#
_symmetry.space_group_name_H-M   'P 1'
#
loop_
_entity.id
_entity.type
_entity.pdbx_description
1 polymer ?
#
loop_
_entity_poly.entity_id
_entity_poly.type
_entity_poly.pdbx_seq_one_letter_code
_entity_poly.pdbx_strand_id
1 'polypeptide(L)' 'LDTRAAMAIGTAGFTAMLCVMALEDAGIKPDAGTILVTGATGGVGSVAIA' A
#
# COMPACT_ATOMS: atom_id res chain seq x y z
N LEU A 1 -9.55 -16.04 -2.32
CA LEU A 1 -8.95 -15.21 -3.37
C LEU A 1 -8.98 -16.02 -4.67
N ASP A 2 -9.69 -15.57 -5.69
CA ASP A 2 -9.64 -16.19 -7.02
C ASP A 2 -8.50 -15.56 -7.85
N THR A 3 -8.22 -16.12 -9.02
CA THR A 3 -7.14 -15.61 -9.90
C THR A 3 -7.37 -14.17 -10.33
N ARG A 4 -8.64 -13.78 -10.53
CA ARG A 4 -9.02 -12.41 -10.88
C ARG A 4 -8.73 -11.42 -9.75
N ALA A 5 -9.12 -11.73 -8.51
CA ALA A 5 -8.88 -10.88 -7.37
C ALA A 5 -7.39 -10.76 -7.04
N ALA A 6 -6.63 -11.85 -7.21
CA ALA A 6 -5.17 -11.80 -7.06
C ALA A 6 -4.53 -10.82 -8.05
N MET A 7 -4.96 -10.81 -9.32
CA MET A 7 -4.45 -9.88 -10.33
C MET A 7 -5.01 -8.46 -10.18
N ALA A 8 -6.20 -8.29 -9.60
CA ALA A 8 -6.76 -6.97 -9.29
C ALA A 8 -5.92 -6.20 -8.26
N ILE A 9 -5.32 -6.91 -7.30
CA ILE A 9 -4.29 -6.37 -6.40
C ILE A 9 -2.97 -6.27 -7.17
N GLY A 10 -2.54 -7.39 -7.76
CA GLY A 10 -1.39 -7.47 -8.66
C GLY A 10 -0.08 -6.96 -8.04
N THR A 11 0.85 -6.60 -8.92
CA THR A 11 2.15 -6.04 -8.52
C THR A 11 2.02 -4.67 -7.84
N ALA A 12 0.93 -3.95 -8.13
CA ALA A 12 0.66 -2.64 -7.54
C ALA A 12 0.37 -2.75 -6.04
N GLY A 13 -0.55 -3.62 -5.63
CA GLY A 13 -0.83 -3.87 -4.23
C GLY A 13 0.29 -4.63 -3.51
N PHE A 14 1.01 -5.50 -4.21
CA PHE A 14 2.25 -6.09 -3.68
C PHE A 14 3.28 -5.02 -3.31
N THR A 15 3.52 -4.07 -4.21
CA THR A 15 4.45 -2.95 -3.96
C THR A 15 3.93 -2.03 -2.85
N ALA A 16 2.62 -1.75 -2.81
CA ALA A 16 2.01 -0.96 -1.74
C ALA A 16 2.31 -1.57 -0.36
N MET A 17 2.17 -2.89 -0.21
CA MET A 17 2.48 -3.57 1.04
C MET A 17 3.97 -3.58 1.37
N LEU A 18 4.86 -3.73 0.39
CA LEU A 18 6.30 -3.58 0.64
C LEU A 18 6.65 -2.17 1.18
N CYS A 19 5.99 -1.13 0.68
CA CYS A 19 6.15 0.23 1.20
C CYS A 19 5.63 0.36 2.63
N VAL A 20 4.47 -0.23 2.95
CA VAL A 20 3.91 -0.23 4.31
C VAL A 20 4.86 -0.95 5.27
N MET A 21 5.32 -2.15 4.92
CA MET A 21 6.27 -2.91 5.73
C MET A 21 7.57 -2.13 5.98
N ALA A 22 8.08 -1.44 4.97
CA ALA A 22 9.27 -0.59 5.14
C ALA A 22 9.04 0.57 6.13
N LEU A 23 7.82 1.13 6.20
CA LEU A 23 7.47 2.14 7.20
C LEU A 23 7.38 1.51 8.60
N GLU A 24 6.78 0.33 8.73
CA GLU A 24 6.69 -0.41 10.00
C GLU A 24 8.09 -0.79 10.52
N ASP A 25 8.98 -1.28 9.65
CA ASP A 25 10.38 -1.61 9.96
C ASP A 25 11.18 -0.35 10.37
N ALA A 26 10.83 0.81 9.83
CA ALA A 26 11.38 2.10 10.25
C ALA A 26 10.78 2.62 11.58
N GLY A 27 9.89 1.85 12.21
CA GLY A 27 9.27 2.17 13.49
C GLY A 27 8.12 3.17 13.40
N ILE A 28 7.61 3.44 12.19
CA ILE A 28 6.43 4.29 11.99
C ILE A 28 5.20 3.56 12.54
N LYS A 29 4.46 4.27 13.39
CA LYS A 29 3.25 3.78 14.03
C LYS A 29 2.05 4.60 13.57
N PRO A 30 0.81 4.11 13.74
CA PRO A 30 -0.39 4.85 13.38
C PRO A 30 -0.52 6.23 14.07
N ASP A 31 0.14 6.43 15.21
CA ASP A 31 0.17 7.69 15.96
C ASP A 31 1.33 8.63 15.56
N ALA A 32 2.18 8.24 14.61
CA ALA A 32 3.32 9.03 14.14
C ALA A 32 2.92 10.25 13.28
N GLY A 33 1.63 10.49 13.10
CA GLY A 33 1.08 11.60 12.30
C GLY A 33 0.53 11.13 10.95
N THR A 34 0.33 12.07 10.03
CA THR A 34 -0.27 11.78 8.73
C THR A 34 0.74 11.16 7.76
N ILE A 35 0.32 10.13 7.02
CA ILE A 35 1.13 9.49 5.96
C ILE A 35 0.73 10.09 4.61
N LEU A 36 1.72 10.59 3.87
CA LEU A 36 1.52 11.12 2.53
C LEU A 36 1.58 10.00 1.49
N VAL A 37 0.53 9.88 0.67
CA VAL A 37 0.49 8.99 -0.49
C VAL A 37 0.39 9.82 -1.76
N THR A 38 1.42 9.78 -2.60
CA THR A 38 1.39 10.45 -3.91
C THR A 38 0.71 9.57 -4.95
N GLY A 39 0.02 10.19 -5.93
CA GLY A 39 -0.68 9.43 -6.97
C GLY A 39 -1.75 8.48 -6.41
N ALA A 40 -2.47 8.89 -5.36
CA ALA A 40 -3.41 8.06 -4.61
C ALA A 40 -4.57 7.44 -5.43
N THR A 41 -4.82 7.94 -6.64
CA THR A 41 -5.82 7.38 -7.57
C THR A 41 -5.24 6.38 -8.57
N GLY A 42 -3.91 6.21 -8.61
CA GLY A 42 -3.23 5.20 -9.44
C GLY A 42 -3.16 3.84 -8.75
N GLY A 43 -2.64 2.81 -9.43
CA GLY A 43 -2.73 1.42 -8.94
C GLY A 43 -2.08 1.15 -7.57
N VAL A 44 -0.88 1.69 -7.30
CA VAL A 44 -0.21 1.49 -6.00
C VAL A 44 -0.89 2.36 -4.94
N GLY A 45 -1.07 3.64 -5.26
CA GLY A 45 -1.64 4.62 -4.35
C GLY A 45 -3.06 4.26 -3.91
N SER A 46 -3.88 3.72 -4.80
CA SER A 46 -5.26 3.33 -4.49
C SER A 46 -5.33 2.14 -3.54
N VAL A 47 -4.41 1.18 -3.65
CA VAL A 47 -4.29 0.07 -2.68
C VAL A 47 -3.70 0.55 -1.36
N ALA A 48 -2.77 1.50 -1.39
CA ALA A 48 -2.15 2.03 -0.17
C ALA A 48 -3.13 2.83 0.72
N ILE A 49 -4.24 3.35 0.18
CA ILE A 49 -5.26 4.11 0.91
C ILE A 49 -6.57 3.35 1.17
N ALA A 50 -6.74 2.15 0.61
CA ALA A 50 -7.97 1.35 0.67
C ALA A 50 -7.97 0.40 1.87
#